data_AF-A0A1H0P9I2-F1
#
_entry.id   AF-A0A1H0P9I2-F1
#
_cell.length_a   1.000
_cell.length_b   1.000
_cell.length_c   1.000
_cell.angle_alpha   90.00
_cell.angle_beta   90.00
_cell.angle_gamma   90.00
#
_symmetry.space_group_name_H-M   'P 1'
#
loop_
_entity.id
_entity.type
_entity.pdbx_description
1 polymer ?
#
loop_
_entity_poly.entity_id
_entity_poly.type
_entity_poly.pdbx_seq_one_letter_code
_entity_poly.pdbx_strand_id
1 'polypeptide(L)' 'MESTQNANSEQHYKILVLAIAIGITGVFIRFAGDENSTYFSWIANLLLIVGVAIGLRTVFKIIK' A
#
# COMPACT_ATOMS: atom_id res chain seq x y z
N MET A 1 13.61 12.42 22.28
CA MET A 1 14.54 12.40 21.12
C MET A 1 14.43 11.07 20.37
N GLU A 2 14.46 9.93 21.08
CA GLU A 2 14.22 8.59 20.49
C GLU A 2 12.93 8.46 19.66
N SER A 3 11.78 8.95 20.14
CA SER A 3 10.52 8.84 19.36
C SER A 3 10.56 9.63 18.05
N THR A 4 11.20 10.82 18.04
CA THR A 4 11.35 11.64 16.84
C THR A 4 12.31 10.99 15.83
N GLN A 5 13.39 10.35 16.31
CA GLN A 5 14.30 9.60 15.45
C GLN A 5 13.63 8.35 14.85
N ASN A 6 12.84 7.63 15.65
CA ASN A 6 12.07 6.47 15.16
C ASN A 6 11.02 6.90 14.12
N ALA A 7 10.24 7.95 14.40
CA ALA A 7 9.24 8.46 13.46
C ALA A 7 9.85 8.87 12.11
N ASN A 8 11.07 9.43 12.13
CA ASN A 8 11.82 9.84 10.94
C ASN A 8 12.69 8.72 10.33
N SER A 9 12.53 7.46 10.74
CA SER A 9 13.35 6.39 10.17
C SER A 9 13.08 6.22 8.67
N GLU A 10 14.15 6.16 7.87
CA GLU A 10 14.10 5.98 6.42
C GLU A 10 13.29 4.71 6.02
N GLN A 11 13.34 3.69 6.88
CA GLN A 11 12.63 2.43 6.69
C GLN A 11 11.12 2.63 6.58
N HIS A 12 10.53 3.53 7.37
CA HIS A 12 9.09 3.81 7.30
C HIS A 12 8.70 4.38 5.94
N TYR A 13 9.49 5.31 5.40
CA TYR A 13 9.26 5.90 4.08
C TYR A 13 9.39 4.85 2.97
N LYS A 14 10.40 3.98 3.02
CA LYS A 14 10.57 2.88 2.05
C LYS A 14 9.35 1.95 2.03
N ILE A 15 8.84 1.58 3.21
CA ILE A 15 7.67 0.71 3.32
C ILE A 15 6.40 1.44 2.83
N LEU A 16 6.23 2.73 3.14
CA LEU A 16 5.12 3.53 2.63
C LEU A 16 5.13 3.65 1.11
N VAL A 17 6.30 3.87 0.50
CA VAL A 17 6.46 3.90 -0.96
C VAL A 17 6.06 2.55 -1.56
N LEU A 18 6.48 1.44 -0.96
CA LEU A 18 6.07 0.10 -1.41
C LEU A 18 4.55 -0.10 -1.32
N ALA A 19 3.93 0.31 -0.21
CA ALA A 19 2.48 0.22 -0.02
C ALA A 19 1.71 1.02 -1.07
N ILE A 20 2.17 2.23 -1.39
CA ILE A 20 1.59 3.09 -2.44
C ILE A 20 1.76 2.44 -3.81
N ALA A 21 2.95 1.92 -4.13
CA ALA A 21 3.21 1.25 -5.41
C ALA A 21 2.29 0.03 -5.61
N ILE A 22 2.04 -0.76 -4.56
CA ILE A 22 1.07 -1.87 -4.58
C ILE A 22 -0.34 -1.34 -4.90
N GLY A 23 -0.78 -0.28 -4.23
CA GLY A 23 -2.09 0.33 -4.46
C GLY A 23 -2.25 0.85 -5.89
N ILE A 24 -1.25 1.58 -6.40
CA ILE A 24 -1.22 2.08 -7.79
C ILE A 24 -1.26 0.92 -8.79
N THR A 25 -0.52 -0.16 -8.53
CA THR A 25 -0.54 -1.37 -9.38
C THR A 25 -1.95 -1.96 -9.45
N GLY A 26 -2.67 -1.99 -8.32
CA GLY A 26 -4.09 -2.39 -8.30
C GLY A 26 -4.99 -1.50 -9.16
N VAL A 27 -4.73 -0.18 -9.20
CA VAL A 27 -5.46 0.75 -10.08
C VAL A 27 -5.23 0.42 -11.55
N PHE A 28 -3.98 0.18 -11.97
CA PHE A 28 -3.70 -0.21 -13.35
C PHE A 28 -4.34 -1.55 -13.72
N ILE A 29 -4.23 -2.55 -12.84
CA ILE A 29 -4.82 -3.87 -13.07
C ILE A 29 -6.34 -3.78 -13.22
N ARG A 30 -7.02 -2.88 -12.50
CA ARG A 30 -8.47 -2.66 -12.63
C ARG A 30 -8.92 -2.50 -14.09
N PHE A 31 -8.09 -1.86 -14.92
CA PHE A 31 -8.42 -1.50 -16.30
C PHE A 31 -7.57 -2.25 -17.33
N ALA A 32 -6.80 -3.25 -16.92
CA ALA A 32 -5.88 -3.98 -17.80
C ALA A 32 -6.55 -5.11 -18.61
N GLY A 33 -7.80 -5.45 -18.31
CA GLY A 33 -8.56 -6.52 -18.97
C GLY A 33 -9.88 -6.03 -19.55
N ASP A 34 -10.59 -6.93 -20.25
CA ASP A 34 -11.90 -6.64 -20.81
C ASP A 34 -12.91 -6.22 -19.73
N GLU A 35 -13.85 -5.34 -20.11
CA GLU A 35 -14.83 -4.69 -19.24
C GLU A 35 -15.66 -5.67 -18.38
N ASN A 36 -15.80 -6.92 -18.84
CA ASN A 36 -16.57 -7.98 -18.17
C ASN A 36 -15.71 -8.97 -17.36
N SER A 37 -14.39 -8.78 -17.30
CA SER A 37 -13.51 -9.70 -16.59
C SER A 37 -13.46 -9.42 -15.10
N THR A 38 -14.23 -10.20 -14.34
CA THR A 38 -14.33 -10.11 -12.87
C THR A 38 -12.97 -10.34 -12.17
N TYR A 39 -12.06 -11.09 -12.78
CA TYR A 39 -10.75 -11.43 -12.20
C TYR A 39 -9.88 -10.20 -11.95
N PHE A 40 -9.84 -9.25 -12.90
CA PHE A 40 -9.04 -8.03 -12.74
C PHE A 40 -9.56 -7.16 -11.60
N SER A 41 -10.89 -7.10 -11.42
CA SER A 41 -11.51 -6.41 -10.29
C SER A 41 -11.15 -7.06 -8.96
N TRP A 42 -11.12 -8.40 -8.88
CA TRP A 42 -10.71 -9.11 -7.67
C TRP A 42 -9.25 -8.88 -7.31
N ILE A 43 -8.35 -8.95 -8.31
CA ILE A 43 -6.92 -8.71 -8.08
C ILE A 43 -6.69 -7.26 -7.66
N ALA A 44 -7.34 -6.29 -8.31
CA ALA A 44 -7.25 -4.87 -7.95
C ALA A 44 -7.72 -4.63 -6.50
N ASN A 45 -8.82 -5.25 -6.09
CA ASN A 45 -9.33 -5.14 -4.72
C ASN A 45 -8.39 -5.79 -3.70
N LEU A 46 -7.82 -6.95 -4.03
CA LEU A 46 -6.83 -7.61 -3.17
C LEU A 46 -5.60 -6.73 -2.96
N LEU A 47 -5.06 -6.15 -4.04
CA LEU A 47 -3.91 -5.25 -3.96
C LEU A 47 -4.23 -3.98 -3.16
N LEU A 48 -5.44 -3.44 -3.30
CA LEU A 48 -5.91 -2.33 -2.47
C LEU A 48 -5.90 -2.70 -0.98
N ILE A 49 -6.49 -3.84 -0.62
CA ILE A 49 -6.52 -4.32 0.78
C ILE A 49 -5.11 -4.50 1.32
N VAL A 50 -4.22 -5.13 0.56
CA VAL A 50 -2.82 -5.37 0.95
C VAL A 50 -2.06 -4.06 1.12
N GLY A 51 -2.15 -3.14 0.15
CA GLY A 51 -1.50 -1.83 0.21
C GLY A 51 -1.96 -1.02 1.42
N VAL A 52 -3.27 -0.97 1.67
CA VAL A 52 -3.84 -0.29 2.86
C VAL A 52 -3.37 -0.95 4.16
N ALA A 53 -3.39 -2.27 4.25
CA ALA A 53 -2.96 -2.98 5.46
C ALA A 53 -1.48 -2.71 5.79
N ILE A 54 -0.60 -2.71 4.79
CA ILE A 54 0.82 -2.39 4.97
C ILE A 54 1.01 -0.92 5.36
N GLY A 55 0.30 -0.01 4.68
CA GLY A 55 0.33 1.42 4.97
C GLY A 55 -0.08 1.73 6.41
N LEU A 56 -1.25 1.23 6.83
CA LEU A 56 -1.76 1.42 8.20
C LEU A 56 -0.83 0.83 9.25
N ARG A 57 -0.30 -0.39 9.03
CA ARG A 57 0.70 -0.99 9.93
C ARG A 57 1.95 -0.13 10.08
N THR A 58 2.38 0.53 9.02
CA THR A 58 3.56 1.41 9.04
C THR A 58 3.25 2.71 9.76
N VAL A 59 2.10 3.34 9.47
CA VAL A 59 1.65 4.55 10.19
C VAL A 59 1.54 4.31 11.69
N PHE A 60 0.97 3.18 12.11
CA PHE A 60 0.90 2.85 13.54
C PHE A 60 2.26 2.61 14.18
N LYS A 61 3.29 2.22 13.41
CA LYS A 61 4.68 2.14 13.91
C LYS A 61 5.36 3.50 13.99
N ILE A 62 4.98 4.47 13.15
CA ILE A 62 5.50 5.84 13.19
C ILE A 62 4.94 6.59 14.40
N ILE A 63 3.65 6.41 14.69
CA ILE A 63 2.95 7.10 15.79
C ILE A 63 3.35 6.56 17.17
N LYS A 64 3.82 5.31 17.23
CA LYS A 64 4.17 4.61 18.47
C LYS A 64 5.62 4.86 18.87
#